data_AF-U5KIL5-F1
#
_entry.id   AF-U5KIL5-F1
#
_cell.length_a   1.000
_cell.length_b   1.000
_cell.length_c   1.000
_cell.angle_alpha   90.00
_cell.angle_beta   90.00
_cell.angle_gamma   90.00
#
_symmetry.space_group_name_H-M   'P 1'
#
loop_
_entity.id
_entity.type
_entity.pdbx_description
1 polymer ?
#
loop_
_entity_poly.entity_id
_entity_poly.type
_entity_poly.pdbx_seq_one_letter_code
_entity_poly.pdbx_strand_id
1 'polypeptide(L)' 'MINSQNLKNSKGLQWLIGFIEAESAFYVSKRKSYGVEGFYVTFSIYQPLKKAQILYYIKRL' A
#
# COMPACT_ATOMS: atom_id res chain seq x y z
N MET A 1 -10.54 -17.85 -11.23
CA MET A 1 -9.32 -17.98 -10.41
C MET A 1 -8.19 -17.26 -11.13
N ILE A 2 -7.66 -16.17 -10.56
CA ILE A 2 -6.50 -15.48 -11.13
C ILE A 2 -5.29 -16.38 -10.92
N ASN A 3 -4.55 -16.65 -11.99
CA ASN A 3 -3.44 -17.61 -11.98
C ASN A 3 -2.23 -16.98 -11.24
N SER A 4 -2.11 -17.28 -9.94
CA SER A 4 -1.13 -16.71 -8.99
C SER A 4 0.33 -16.83 -9.47
N GLN A 5 0.65 -17.84 -10.29
CA GLN A 5 2.02 -18.05 -10.78
C GLN A 5 2.50 -16.96 -11.77
N ASN A 6 1.61 -16.38 -12.57
CA ASN A 6 1.99 -15.31 -13.51
C ASN A 6 2.27 -13.98 -12.80
N LEU A 7 1.64 -13.72 -11.65
CA LEU A 7 1.87 -12.52 -10.85
C LEU A 7 3.23 -12.57 -10.13
N LYS A 8 3.60 -13.73 -9.58
CA LYS A 8 4.87 -13.95 -8.85
C LYS A 8 6.12 -13.69 -9.68
N ASN A 9 6.02 -13.76 -11.02
CA ASN A 9 7.17 -13.65 -11.92
C ASN A 9 7.36 -12.26 -12.55
N SER A 10 6.49 -11.29 -12.26
CA SER A 10 6.70 -9.93 -12.74
C SER A 10 7.72 -9.20 -11.86
N LYS A 11 8.85 -8.79 -12.44
CA LYS A 11 9.87 -7.98 -11.74
C LYS A 11 9.27 -6.73 -11.07
N GLY A 12 8.24 -6.15 -11.67
CA GLY A 12 7.51 -5.00 -11.12
C GLY A 12 6.80 -5.31 -9.81
N LEU A 13 6.12 -6.46 -9.71
CA LEU A 13 5.45 -6.85 -8.45
C LEU A 13 6.47 -7.17 -7.36
N GLN A 14 7.56 -7.84 -7.69
CA GLN A 14 8.63 -8.13 -6.72
C GLN A 14 9.27 -6.85 -6.18
N TRP A 15 9.56 -5.89 -7.06
CA TRP A 15 10.05 -4.57 -6.66
C TRP A 15 9.05 -3.83 -5.76
N LEU A 16 7.75 -3.85 -6.13
CA LEU A 16 6.71 -3.19 -5.34
C LEU A 16 6.58 -3.80 -3.95
N ILE A 17 6.63 -5.12 -3.82
CA ILE A 17 6.59 -5.81 -2.52
C ILE A 17 7.76 -5.36 -1.65
N GLY A 18 9.00 -5.41 -2.16
CA GLY A 18 10.17 -4.97 -1.39
C GLY A 18 10.10 -3.49 -1.00
N PHE A 19 9.55 -2.64 -1.88
CA PHE A 19 9.33 -1.22 -1.58
C PHE A 19 8.31 -1.04 -0.44
N ILE A 20 7.20 -1.78 -0.49
CA ILE A 20 6.15 -1.75 0.54
C ILE A 20 6.71 -2.24 1.89
N GLU A 21 7.48 -3.33 1.90
CA GLU A 21 8.07 -3.86 3.15
C GLU A 21 8.97 -2.85 3.85
N ALA A 22 9.68 -2.00 3.11
CA ALA A 22 10.59 -1.00 3.68
C ALA A 22 9.89 0.31 4.08
N GLU A 23 8.93 0.78 3.28
CA GLU A 23 8.44 2.18 3.34
C GLU A 23 6.96 2.30 3.71
N SER A 24 6.29 1.19 4.06
CA SER A 24 4.86 1.19 4.36
C SER A 24 4.54 0.86 5.82
N ALA A 25 3.29 1.13 6.20
CA ALA A 25 2.71 0.67 7.44
C ALA A 25 1.28 0.17 7.23
N PHE A 26 0.97 -0.95 7.87
CA PHE A 26 -0.39 -1.42 8.09
C PHE A 26 -0.78 -1.14 9.54
N TYR A 27 -1.94 -0.54 9.74
CA TYR A 27 -2.45 -0.31 11.09
C TYR A 27 -3.97 -0.42 11.15
N VAL A 28 -4.44 -0.91 12.28
CA VAL A 28 -5.85 -0.96 12.63
C VAL A 28 -6.10 0.14 13.65
N SER A 29 -7.11 0.97 13.38
CA SER A 29 -7.48 2.06 14.28
C SER A 29 -8.98 2.05 14.54
N LYS A 30 -9.35 2.26 15.80
CA LYS A 30 -10.75 2.53 16.16
C LYS A 30 -11.02 4.01 15.86
N ARG A 31 -12.03 4.31 15.06
CA ARG A 31 -12.40 5.70 14.75
C ARG A 31 -13.91 5.87 14.90
N LYS A 32 -14.31 7.08 15.28
CA LYS A 32 -15.71 7.50 15.29
C LYS A 32 -15.95 8.39 14.08
N SER A 33 -16.87 8.00 13.21
CA SER A 33 -17.26 8.75 12.02
C SER A 33 -18.77 8.94 12.04
N TYR A 34 -19.23 10.20 11.94
CA TYR A 34 -20.65 10.55 12.00
C TYR A 34 -21.42 9.93 13.19
N GLY A 35 -20.78 9.85 14.36
CA GLY A 35 -21.40 9.29 15.57
C GLY A 35 -21.29 7.78 15.72
N VAL A 36 -20.92 7.04 14.66
CA VAL A 36 -20.77 5.58 14.68
C VAL A 36 -19.30 5.23 14.92
N GLU A 37 -19.05 4.30 15.85
CA GLU A 37 -17.72 3.80 16.15
C GLU A 37 -17.43 2.53 15.34
N GLY A 38 -16.26 2.46 14.72
CA GLY A 38 -15.85 1.33 13.90
C GLY A 38 -14.33 1.13 13.90
N PHE A 39 -13.92 -0.06 13.46
CA PHE A 39 -12.51 -0.36 13.20
C PHE A 39 -12.19 -0.10 11.73
N TYR A 40 -11.06 0.55 11.50
CA TYR A 40 -10.56 0.90 10.18
C TYR A 40 -9.19 0.28 9.99
N VAL A 41 -9.04 -0.49 8.92
CA VAL A 41 -7.74 -0.96 8.44
C VAL A 41 -7.20 0.09 7.48
N THR A 42 -5.97 0.53 7.69
CA THR A 42 -5.31 1.48 6.80
C THR A 42 -3.96 0.94 6.38
N PHE A 43 -3.68 1.10 5.10
CA PHE A 43 -2.37 0.88 4.48
C PHE A 43 -1.83 2.23 4.00
N SER A 44 -0.58 2.54 4.34
CA SER A 44 0.04 3.81 3.97
C SER A 44 1.48 3.55 3.54
N ILE A 45 1.91 4.23 2.47
CA ILE A 45 3.29 4.23 1.97
C ILE A 45 3.84 5.63 2.16
N TYR A 46 5.01 5.75 2.77
CA TYR A 46 5.62 7.04 3.11
C TYR A 46 6.80 7.34 2.18
N GLN A 47 6.93 8.60 1.77
CA GLN A 47 8.12 9.12 1.09
C GLN A 47 8.32 10.60 1.42
N PRO A 48 9.57 11.08 1.48
CA PRO A 48 9.85 12.51 1.51
C PRO A 48 9.24 13.22 0.30
N LEU A 49 8.77 14.46 0.46
CA LEU A 49 8.13 15.23 -0.61
C LEU A 49 8.97 15.30 -1.89
N LYS A 50 10.30 15.42 -1.76
CA LYS A 50 11.25 15.42 -2.89
C LYS A 50 11.17 14.16 -3.77
N LYS A 51 10.67 13.05 -3.24
CA LYS A 51 10.51 11.75 -3.90
C LYS A 51 9.04 11.38 -4.14
N ALA A 52 8.09 12.28 -3.91
CA ALA A 52 6.65 11.98 -4.00
C ALA A 52 6.21 11.42 -5.37
N GLN A 53 6.97 11.68 -6.44
CA GLN A 53 6.74 11.12 -7.78
C GLN A 53 6.55 9.60 -7.77
N ILE A 54 7.30 8.86 -6.94
CA ILE A 54 7.17 7.40 -6.86
C ILE A 54 5.81 6.97 -6.31
N LEU A 55 5.22 7.74 -5.40
CA LEU A 55 3.88 7.47 -4.88
C LEU A 55 2.83 7.64 -5.98
N TYR A 56 2.97 8.64 -6.84
CA TYR A 56 2.08 8.82 -8.00
C TYR A 56 2.26 7.72 -9.04
N TYR A 57 3.49 7.24 -9.24
CA TYR A 57 3.77 6.09 -10.10
C TYR A 57 3.08 4.83 -9.57
N ILE A 58 3.28 4.50 -8.28
CA ILE A 58 2.66 3.32 -7.64
C ILE A 58 1.13 3.41 -7.71
N LYS A 59 0.55 4.60 -7.51
CA LYS A 59 -0.91 4.80 -7.59
C LYS A 59 -1.51 4.55 -8.98
N ARG A 60 -0.68 4.57 -10.03
CA ARG A 60 -1.09 4.36 -11.43
C ARG A 60 -0.85 2.94 -11.94
N LEU A 61 -0.12 2.10 -11.19
CA LEU A 61 0.06 0.67 -11.50
C LEU A 61 -1.27 -0.07 -11.38
#